data_AF-A0A1I6SP36-F1
#
_entry.id   AF-A0A1I6SP36-F1
#
_cell.length_a   1.000
_cell.length_b   1.000
_cell.length_c   1.000
_cell.angle_alpha   90.00
_cell.angle_beta   90.00
_cell.angle_gamma   90.00
#
_symmetry.space_group_name_H-M   'P 1'
#
loop_
_entity.id
_entity.type
_entity.pdbx_description
1 polymer ?
#
loop_
_entity_poly.entity_id
_entity_poly.type
_entity_poly.pdbx_seq_one_letter_code
_entity_poly.pdbx_strand_id
1 'polypeptide(L)' 'MDLNRLKPIYLFGIVLNACALVYAGMAGSWLYAGAFVLVLGYLAFRYRMIART' A
#
# COMPACT_ATOMS: atom_id res chain seq x y z
N MET A 1 22.60 -5.24 -5.40
CA MET A 1 21.17 -5.63 -5.27
C MET A 1 20.36 -4.61 -6.05
N ASP A 2 19.82 -5.00 -7.21
CA ASP A 2 19.07 -4.12 -8.11
C ASP A 2 17.84 -3.51 -7.43
N LEU A 3 17.90 -2.20 -7.16
CA LEU A 3 16.78 -1.39 -6.68
C LEU A 3 15.53 -1.54 -7.57
N ASN A 4 15.71 -1.88 -8.84
CA ASN A 4 14.63 -2.13 -9.79
C ASN A 4 13.81 -3.40 -9.53
N ARG A 5 14.33 -4.43 -8.84
CA ARG A 5 13.54 -5.63 -8.50
C ARG A 5 12.59 -5.42 -7.32
N LEU A 6 12.80 -4.38 -6.51
CA LEU A 6 11.96 -4.05 -5.36
C LEU A 6 10.70 -3.27 -5.75
N LYS A 7 10.73 -2.57 -6.89
CA LYS A 7 9.60 -1.83 -7.47
C LYS A 7 8.31 -2.68 -7.63
N PRO A 8 8.35 -3.86 -8.27
CA PRO A 8 7.15 -4.68 -8.45
C PRO A 8 6.59 -5.23 -7.13
N ILE A 9 7.43 -5.55 -6.15
CA ILE A 9 6.99 -6.00 -4.80
C ILE A 9 6.24 -4.88 -4.09
N TYR A 10 6.74 -3.65 -4.16
CA TYR A 10 6.04 -2.49 -3.62
C TYR A 10 4.71 -2.25 -4.33
N LEU A 11 4.69 -2.31 -5.66
CA LEU A 11 3.47 -2.13 -6.44
C LEU A 11 2.41 -3.18 -6.07
N PHE A 12 2.83 -4.43 -5.91
CA PHE A 12 1.95 -5.52 -5.48
C PHE A 12 1.39 -5.29 -4.08
N GLY A 13 2.23 -4.87 -3.12
CA GLY A 13 1.79 -4.54 -1.77
C GLY A 13 0.80 -3.37 -1.72
N ILE A 14 0.96 -2.37 -2.60
CA ILE A 14 0.04 -1.23 -2.72
C ILE A 14 -1.31 -1.70 -3.24
N VAL A 15 -1.33 -2.47 -4.34
CA VAL A 15 -2.58 -2.98 -4.93
C VAL A 15 -3.32 -3.88 -3.94
N LEU A 16 -2.60 -4.78 -3.25
CA LEU A 16 -3.20 -5.68 -2.28
C LEU A 16 -3.82 -4.91 -1.08
N ASN A 17 -3.11 -3.91 -0.55
CA ASN A 17 -3.66 -3.07 0.52
C ASN A 17 -4.83 -2.22 0.04
N ALA A 18 -4.83 -1.76 -1.22
CA ALA A 18 -5.97 -1.04 -1.80
C ALA A 18 -7.22 -1.92 -1.87
N CYS A 19 -7.09 -3.17 -2.34
CA CYS A 19 -8.20 -4.12 -2.33
C CYS A 19 -8.70 -4.43 -0.91
N ALA A 20 -7.78 -4.64 0.04
CA ALA A 20 -8.14 -4.89 1.43
C ALA A 20 -8.84 -3.69 2.09
N LEU A 21 -8.43 -2.47 1.76
CA LEU A 21 -9.08 -1.24 2.22
C LEU A 21 -10.53 -1.14 1.70
N VAL A 22 -10.74 -1.37 0.41
CA VAL A 22 -12.08 -1.35 -0.19
C VAL A 22 -12.96 -2.41 0.47
N TYR A 23 -12.44 -3.62 0.68
CA TYR A 23 -13.16 -4.69 1.35
C TYR A 23 -13.50 -4.36 2.82
N ALA A 24 -12.54 -3.81 3.57
CA ALA A 24 -12.75 -3.40 4.96
C ALA A 24 -13.78 -2.25 5.09
N GLY A 25 -13.78 -1.32 4.14
CA GLY A 25 -14.78 -0.26 4.03
C GLY A 25 -16.17 -0.82 3.74
N MET A 26 -16.29 -1.78 2.81
CA MET A 26 -17.55 -2.46 2.52
C MET A 26 -18.07 -3.31 3.69
N ALA A 27 -17.17 -3.92 4.46
CA ALA A 27 -17.50 -4.69 5.66
C ALA A 27 -17.90 -3.81 6.86
N GLY A 28 -17.85 -2.47 6.74
CA GLY A 28 -18.15 -1.53 7.83
C GLY A 28 -17.15 -1.57 8.99
N SER A 29 -15.98 -2.16 8.79
CA SER A 29 -15.00 -2.38 9.84
C SER A 29 -13.97 -1.25 9.88
N TRP A 30 -14.40 -0.13 10.49
CA TRP A 30 -13.67 1.13 10.54
C TRP A 30 -12.25 1.02 11.14
N LEU A 31 -12.04 0.13 12.10
CA LEU A 31 -10.73 -0.09 12.72
C LEU A 31 -9.71 -0.67 11.73
N TYR A 32 -10.11 -1.66 10.95
CA TYR A 32 -9.24 -2.24 9.92
C TYR A 32 -9.08 -1.30 8.73
N ALA A 33 -10.14 -0.61 8.32
CA ALA A 33 -10.07 0.40 7.27
C ALA A 33 -9.04 1.49 7.61
N GLY A 34 -9.04 2.00 8.84
CA GLY A 34 -8.05 2.98 9.29
C GLY A 34 -6.59 2.46 9.22
N ALA A 35 -6.36 1.22 9.66
CA ALA A 35 -5.04 0.59 9.57
C ALA A 35 -4.58 0.44 8.10
N PHE A 36 -5.47 0.01 7.21
CA PHE A 36 -5.16 -0.11 5.78
C PHE A 36 -4.87 1.24 5.13
N VAL A 37 -5.57 2.32 5.50
CA VAL A 37 -5.26 3.69 5.03
C VAL A 37 -3.85 4.11 5.46
N LEU A 38 -3.47 3.85 6.71
CA LEU A 38 -2.12 4.18 7.21
C LEU A 38 -1.03 3.41 6.47
N VAL A 39 -1.24 2.11 6.25
CA VAL A 39 -0.30 1.27 5.49
C VAL A 39 -0.20 1.74 4.03
N LEU A 40 -1.33 2.03 3.37
CA LEU A 40 -1.35 2.59 2.02
C LEU A 40 -0.61 3.92 1.92
N GLY A 41 -0.85 4.83 2.87
CA GLY A 41 -0.19 6.13 2.91
C GLY A 41 1.33 6.00 3.04
N TYR A 42 1.80 5.13 3.95
CA TYR A 42 3.23 4.84 4.12
C TYR A 42 3.84 4.22 2.86
N LEU A 43 3.17 3.21 2.29
CA LEU A 43 3.69 2.46 1.15
C LEU A 43 3.73 3.33 -0.11
N ALA A 44 2.72 4.19 -0.31
CA ALA A 44 2.69 5.19 -1.38
C ALA A 44 3.80 6.23 -1.21
N PHE A 45 3.96 6.79 -0.01
CA PHE A 45 5.03 7.76 0.29
C PHE A 45 6.42 7.15 0.02
N ARG A 46 6.65 5.93 0.51
CA ARG A 46 7.92 5.24 0.35
C ARG A 46 8.19 4.81 -1.10
N TYR A 47 7.16 4.35 -1.81
CA TYR A 47 7.26 4.10 -3.25
C TYR A 47 7.64 5.37 -4.00
N ARG A 48 7.05 6.52 -3.63
CA ARG A 48 7.35 7.81 -4.23
C ARG A 48 8.80 8.24 -4.00
N MET A 49 9.39 7.89 -2.85
CA MET A 49 10.79 8.17 -2.53
C MET A 49 11.74 7.30 -3.37
N ILE A 50 11.42 6.00 -3.53
CA ILE A 50 12.20 5.05 -4.35
C ILE A 50 12.09 5.39 -5.84
N ALA A 51 10.89 5.77 -6.32
CA ALA A 51 10.67 6.08 -7.73
C ALA A 51 11.24 7.44 -8.17
N ARG A 52 11.57 8.33 -7.22
CA ARG A 52 12.19 9.64 -7.48
C ARG A 52 13.72 9.64 -7.39
N THR A 53 14.34 8.52 -7.01
CA THR A 53 15.80 8.30 -7.05
C THR A 53 16.15 7.63 -8.37
#